data_AF-A0A944S0R1-F1
#
_entry.id   AF-A0A944S0R1-F1
#
_cell.length_a   1.000
_cell.length_b   1.000
_cell.length_c   1.000
_cell.angle_alpha   90.00
_cell.angle_beta   90.00
_cell.angle_gamma   90.00
#
_symmetry.space_group_name_H-M   'P 1'
#
loop_
_entity.id
_entity.type
_entity.pdbx_description
1 polymer ?
#
loop_
_entity_poly.entity_id
_entity_poly.type
_entity_poly.pdbx_seq_one_letter_code
_entity_poly.pdbx_strand_id
1 'polypeptide(L)' 'MIFSVAQISADQLHTIQDLEKQTGRCIVALSSLPGEPAQLSEDEVQKLQTAEQDLGLTLVAVNG' A
#
# COMPACT_ATOMS: atom_id res chain seq x y z
N MET A 1 -7.03 2.23 -1.92
CA MET A 1 -5.86 3.13 -1.71
C MET A 1 -4.63 2.34 -2.11
N ILE A 2 -3.93 2.74 -3.18
CA ILE A 2 -2.65 2.13 -3.56
C ILE A 2 -1.54 2.92 -2.88
N PHE A 3 -0.60 2.18 -2.30
CA PHE A 3 0.51 2.75 -1.57
C PHE A 3 1.84 2.26 -2.15
N SER A 4 2.68 3.18 -2.63
CA SER A 4 4.07 2.85 -2.94
C SER A 4 4.94 2.99 -1.68
N VAL A 5 6.09 2.30 -1.66
CA VAL A 5 7.14 2.57 -0.65
C VAL A 5 7.47 4.06 -0.72
N ALA A 6 7.19 4.78 0.36
CA ALA A 6 7.40 6.21 0.40
C ALA A 6 8.90 6.51 0.35
N GLN A 7 9.34 7.27 -0.67
CA GLN A 7 10.66 7.91 -0.59
C GLN A 7 10.55 9.07 0.40
N ILE A 8 11.03 8.85 1.61
CA ILE A 8 10.99 9.83 2.70
C ILE A 8 12.33 10.54 2.86
N SER A 9 12.27 11.84 3.16
CA SER A 9 13.45 12.62 3.54
C SER A 9 13.89 12.33 4.99
N ALA A 10 15.11 12.72 5.35
CA ALA A 10 15.65 12.52 6.70
C ALA A 10 14.77 13.15 7.80
N ASP A 11 14.19 14.33 7.54
CA ASP A 11 13.31 15.01 8.49
C ASP A 11 11.97 14.27 8.69
N GLN A 12 11.42 13.70 7.61
CA GLN A 12 10.20 12.89 7.67
C GLN A 12 10.44 11.56 8.38
N LEU A 13 11.61 10.94 8.18
CA LEU A 13 12.01 9.74 8.91
C LEU A 13 12.11 10.02 10.41
N HIS A 14 12.69 11.16 10.80
CA HIS A 14 12.82 11.53 12.21
C HIS A 14 11.44 11.68 12.89
N THR A 15 10.48 12.27 12.16
CA THR A 15 9.09 12.42 12.62
C THR A 15 8.41 11.07 12.82
N ILE A 16 8.59 10.13 11.88
CA ILE A 16 8.02 8.78 11.98
C ILE A 16 8.63 8.04 13.17
N GLN A 17 9.96 8.10 13.34
CA GLN A 17 10.64 7.44 14.46
C GLN A 17 10.19 7.98 15.82
N ASP A 18 9.92 9.28 15.93
CA ASP A 18 9.42 9.86 17.17
C ASP A 18 7.97 9.43 17.46
N LEU A 19 7.14 9.27 16.42
CA LEU A 19 5.82 8.67 16.54
C LEU A 19 5.88 7.19 16.95
N GLU A 20 6.82 6.41 16.41
CA GLU A 20 7.03 5.02 16.80
C GLU A 20 7.42 4.92 18.28
N LYS A 21 8.33 5.79 18.75
CA LYS A 21 8.72 5.85 20.17
C LYS A 21 7.56 6.22 21.09
N GLN A 22 6.70 7.15 20.67
CA GLN A 22 5.55 7.57 21.46
C GLN A 22 4.45 6.51 21.53
N THR A 23 4.21 5.80 20.42
CA THR A 23 3.13 4.81 20.32
C THR A 23 3.56 3.40 20.70
N GLY A 24 4.87 3.13 20.74
CA GLY A 24 5.45 1.80 20.97
C GLY A 24 5.16 0.81 19.84
N ARG A 25 4.81 1.29 18.64
CA ARG A 25 4.39 0.46 17.50
C ARG A 25 5.24 0.81 16.27
N CYS A 26 5.45 -0.19 15.43
CA CYS A 26 6.09 -0.03 14.13
C CYS A 26 5.12 0.67 13.16
N ILE A 27 5.57 1.72 12.49
CA ILE A 27 4.78 2.55 11.58
C ILE A 27 5.36 2.42 10.17
N VAL A 28 4.51 1.97 9.24
CA VAL A 28 4.88 1.90 7.82
C VAL A 28 4.36 3.14 7.11
N ALA A 29 5.27 3.94 6.56
CA ALA A 29 4.94 5.10 5.74
C ALA A 29 4.67 4.66 4.29
N LEU A 30 3.50 5.04 3.81
CA LEU A 30 2.94 4.61 2.54
C LEU A 30 2.55 5.85 1.75
N SER A 31 3.10 6.02 0.54
CA SER A 31 2.77 7.16 -0.32
C SER A 31 1.53 6.83 -1.13
N SER A 32 0.48 7.65 -1.03
CA SER A 32 -0.71 7.48 -1.87
C SER A 32 -0.36 7.72 -3.33
N LEU A 33 -0.61 6.73 -4.19
CA LEU A 33 -0.59 6.94 -5.63
C LEU A 33 -1.96 7.47 -6.08
N PRO A 34 -2.03 8.52 -6.92
CA PRO A 34 -3.27 8.90 -7.58
C PRO A 34 -3.69 7.75 -8.50
N GLY A 35 -4.89 7.23 -8.29
CA GLY A 35 -5.46 6.14 -9.08
C GLY A 35 -6.88 5.84 -8.62
N GLU A 36 -7.82 5.84 -9.55
CA GLU A 36 -9.18 5.39 -9.27
C GLU A 36 -9.22 3.86 -9.30
N PRO A 37 -9.90 3.20 -8.35
CA PRO A 37 -10.07 1.75 -8.41
C PRO A 37 -10.66 1.34 -9.76
N ALA A 38 -10.04 0.37 -10.43
CA ALA A 38 -10.61 -0.18 -11.64
C ALA A 38 -11.89 -0.95 -11.30
N GLN A 39 -12.95 -0.75 -12.08
CA GLN A 39 -14.11 -1.63 -12.01
C GLN A 39 -13.72 -2.98 -12.61
N LEU A 40 -13.63 -4.00 -11.76
CA LEU A 40 -13.34 -5.37 -12.15
C LEU A 40 -14.65 -6.16 -12.23
N SER A 41 -14.74 -7.03 -13.23
CA SER A 41 -15.77 -8.08 -13.28
C SER A 41 -15.48 -9.20 -12.26
N GLU A 42 -16.48 -10.02 -11.93
CA GLU A 42 -16.32 -11.14 -10.99
C GLU A 42 -15.21 -12.10 -11.40
N ASP A 43 -15.10 -12.40 -12.71
CA ASP A 43 -14.04 -13.26 -13.25
C ASP A 43 -12.64 -12.65 -13.07
N GLU A 44 -12.51 -11.33 -13.18
CA GLU A 44 -11.24 -10.63 -12.98
C GLU A 44 -10.87 -10.58 -11.49
N VAL A 45 -11.85 -10.37 -10.61
CA VAL A 45 -11.66 -10.45 -9.15
C VAL A 45 -11.17 -11.84 -8.75
N GLN A 46 -11.78 -12.91 -9.28
CA GLN A 46 -11.41 -14.30 -8.96
C GLN A 46 -9.96 -14.61 -9.36
N LYS A 47 -9.54 -14.13 -10.55
CA LYS A 47 -8.16 -14.27 -11.03
C LYS A 47 -7.18 -13.47 -10.18
N LEU A 48 -7.55 -12.25 -9.81
CA LEU A 48 -6.73 -11.39 -8.97
C LEU A 48 -6.51 -12.03 -7.60
N GLN A 49 -7.57 -12.53 -6.95
CA GLN A 49 -7.49 -13.20 -5.65
C GLN A 49 -6.63 -14.47 -5.68
N THR A 50 -6.72 -15.25 -6.76
CA THR A 50 -5.86 -16.43 -6.94
C THR A 50 -4.39 -16.01 -7.03
N ALA A 51 -4.10 -14.99 -7.84
CA ALA A 51 -2.74 -14.45 -7.97
C ALA A 51 -2.24 -13.84 -6.64
N GLU A 52 -3.09 -13.19 -5.85
CA GLU A 52 -2.74 -12.68 -4.51
C GLU A 52 -2.30 -13.82 -3.57
N GLN A 53 -3.03 -14.92 -3.57
CA GLN A 53 -2.70 -16.10 -2.75
C GLN A 53 -1.39 -16.75 -3.19
N ASP A 54 -1.19 -16.91 -4.50
CA ASP A 54 0.01 -17.55 -5.05
C ASP A 54 1.28 -16.71 -4.81
N LEU A 55 1.16 -15.38 -4.87
CA LEU A 55 2.29 -14.46 -4.72
C LEU A 55 2.53 -14.07 -3.25
N GLY A 56 1.55 -14.26 -2.36
CA GLY A 56 1.60 -13.76 -0.99
C GLY A 56 1.59 -12.24 -0.90
N LEU A 57 0.99 -11.58 -1.90
CA LEU A 57 0.94 -10.12 -2.05
C LEU A 57 -0.51 -9.65 -2.15
N THR A 58 -0.76 -8.41 -1.76
CA THR A 58 -2.03 -7.73 -2.05
C THR A 58 -1.92 -7.01 -3.39
N LEU A 59 -2.77 -7.38 -4.35
CA LEU A 59 -2.82 -6.83 -5.69
C LEU A 59 -4.01 -5.89 -5.80
N VAL A 60 -3.79 -4.67 -6.28
CA VAL A 60 -4.84 -3.67 -6.45
C VAL A 60 -4.86 -3.19 -7.90
N ALA A 61 -5.99 -3.36 -8.57
CA ALA A 61 -6.20 -2.82 -9.91
C ALA A 61 -6.64 -1.36 -9.84
N VAL A 62 -5.96 -0.50 -10.59
CA VAL A 62 -6.33 0.92 -10.76
C VAL A 62 -6.47 1.25 -12.23
N ASN A 63 -7.34 2.22 -12.51
CA ASN A 63 -7.40 2.89 -13.80
C ASN A 63 -6.13 3.72 -13.97
N GLY A 64 -5.48 3.56 -15.13
CA GLY A 64 -4.36 4.39 -15.57
C GLY A 64 -4.81 5.68 -16.23
#